data_AF-A0A1J4WXH9-F1
#
_entry.id   AF-A0A1J4WXH9-F1
#
_cell.length_a   1.000
_cell.length_b   1.000
_cell.length_c   1.000
_cell.angle_alpha   90.00
_cell.angle_beta   90.00
_cell.angle_gamma   90.00
#
_symmetry.space_group_name_H-M   'P 1'
#
loop_
_entity.id
_entity.type
_entity.pdbx_description
1 polymer ?
#
loop_
_entity_poly.entity_id
_entity_poly.type
_entity_poly.pdbx_seq_one_letter_code
_entity_poly.pdbx_strand_id
1 'polypeptide(L)' 'MTVKALDKKIDFIVERKLNELLGDPDSFLSLNKQFLRRLKNRLNTTSKLISHAKIVKKYGLG' A
#
# COMPACT_ATOMS: atom_id res chain seq x y z
N MET A 1 4.50 23.91 -17.36
CA MET A 1 4.18 23.16 -16.12
C MET A 1 2.66 23.07 -16.02
N THR A 2 2.10 21.87 -15.96
CA THR A 2 0.65 21.64 -16.02
C THR A 2 -0.03 21.92 -14.68
N VAL A 3 -1.27 22.42 -14.72
CA VAL A 3 -2.07 22.82 -13.54
C VAL A 3 -2.17 21.70 -12.49
N LYS A 4 -2.22 20.44 -12.91
CA LYS A 4 -2.22 19.25 -12.03
C LYS A 4 -0.98 19.11 -11.15
N ALA A 5 0.18 19.60 -11.60
CA ALA A 5 1.41 19.56 -10.82
C ALA A 5 1.44 20.65 -9.75
N LEU A 6 0.75 21.78 -9.99
CA LEU A 6 0.60 22.86 -9.00
C LEU A 6 -0.37 22.44 -7.89
N ASP A 7 -1.46 21.77 -8.26
CA ASP A 7 -2.47 21.24 -7.33
C ASP A 7 -1.86 20.25 -6.33
N LYS A 8 -1.10 19.27 -6.82
CA LYS A 8 -0.34 18.32 -5.96
C LYS A 8 0.64 19.01 -5.02
N LYS A 9 1.22 20.14 -5.43
CA LYS A 9 2.16 20.89 -4.60
C LYS A 9 1.44 21.59 -3.46
N ILE A 10 0.24 22.10 -3.72
CA ILE A 10 -0.60 22.72 -2.70
C ILE A 10 -1.08 21.66 -1.71
N ASP A 11 -1.58 20.52 -2.20
CA ASP A 11 -2.00 19.39 -1.35
C ASP A 11 -0.88 18.95 -0.41
N PHE A 12 0.33 18.79 -0.95
CA PHE A 12 1.50 18.42 -0.15
C PHE A 12 1.84 19.45 0.94
N ILE A 13 1.70 20.76 0.64
CA ILE A 13 1.95 21.82 1.62
C ILE A 13 0.89 21.80 2.72
N VAL A 14 -0.38 21.61 2.35
CA VAL A 14 -1.49 21.54 3.29
C VAL A 14 -1.34 20.33 4.21
N GLU A 15 -1.12 19.14 3.65
CA GLU A 15 -0.92 17.89 4.40
C GLU A 15 0.25 18.01 5.38
N ARG A 16 1.38 18.56 4.91
CA ARG A 16 2.55 18.79 5.77
C ARG A 16 2.22 19.72 6.94
N LYS A 17 1.50 20.82 6.70
CA LYS A 17 1.13 21.77 7.77
C LYS A 17 0.14 21.18 8.76
N LEU A 18 -0.78 20.34 8.30
CA LEU A 18 -1.68 19.59 9.19
C LEU A 18 -0.88 18.61 10.06
N ASN A 19 0.07 17.86 9.49
CA ASN A 19 0.91 16.94 10.25
C ASN A 19 1.85 17.66 11.23
N GLU A 20 2.37 18.84 10.88
CA GLU A 20 3.16 19.67 11.81
C GLU A 20 2.33 20.17 13.01
N LEU A 21 1.03 20.45 12.81
CA LEU A 21 0.15 20.98 13.85
C LEU A 21 -0.48 19.88 14.72
N LEU A 22 -0.95 18.80 14.10
CA LEU A 22 -1.75 17.76 14.74
C LEU A 22 -0.92 16.50 15.07
N GLY A 23 0.31 16.44 14.58
CA GLY A 23 1.14 15.24 14.61
C GLY A 23 0.80 14.29 13.46
N ASP A 24 1.67 13.31 13.25
CA ASP A 24 1.46 12.26 12.26
C ASP A 24 0.47 11.21 12.82
N PRO A 25 -0.74 11.08 12.25
CA PRO A 25 -1.74 10.13 12.74
C PRO A 25 -1.27 8.68 12.62
N ASP A 26 -0.33 8.40 11.70
CA ASP A 26 0.21 7.08 11.44
C ASP A 26 1.40 6.73 12.35
N SER A 27 1.85 7.66 13.21
CA SER A 27 2.96 7.41 14.14
C SER A 27 2.72 6.22 15.07
N PHE A 28 1.46 5.87 15.34
CA PHE A 28 1.08 4.69 16.13
C PHE A 28 0.99 3.40 15.30
N LEU A 29 1.00 3.48 13.97
CA LEU A 29 0.91 2.34 13.04
C LEU A 29 2.28 1.71 12.78
N SER A 30 3.17 1.67 13.78
CA SER A 30 4.45 0.99 13.64
C SER A 30 4.23 -0.50 13.36
N LEU A 31 4.57 -0.93 12.15
CA LEU A 31 4.44 -2.33 11.76
C LEU A 31 5.42 -3.19 12.57
N ASN A 32 4.92 -4.25 13.19
CA ASN A 32 5.76 -5.22 13.89
C ASN A 32 6.90 -5.68 12.96
N LYS A 33 8.15 -5.67 13.45
CA LYS A 33 9.34 -6.10 12.70
C LYS A 33 9.17 -7.49 12.08
N GLN A 34 8.50 -8.40 12.76
CA GLN A 34 8.21 -9.74 12.25
C GLN A 34 7.24 -9.69 11.06
N PHE A 35 6.22 -8.81 11.11
CA PHE A 35 5.30 -8.60 10.01
C PHE A 35 6.03 -8.01 8.79
N LEU A 36 6.85 -6.98 8.98
CA LEU A 36 7.68 -6.39 7.91
C LEU A 36 8.59 -7.44 7.24
N ARG A 37 9.23 -8.31 8.03
CA ARG A 37 10.06 -9.38 7.49
C ARG A 37 9.25 -10.36 6.62
N ARG A 38 8.07 -10.78 7.08
CA ARG A 38 7.18 -11.65 6.29
C ARG A 38 6.70 -10.98 5.01
N LEU A 39 6.36 -9.69 5.08
CA LEU A 39 5.91 -8.92 3.93
C LEU A 39 7.02 -8.79 2.88
N LYS A 40 8.24 -8.41 3.28
CA LYS A 40 9.41 -8.36 2.39
C LYS A 40 9.67 -9.71 1.73
N ASN A 41 9.64 -10.80 2.50
CA ASN A 41 9.81 -12.15 1.94
C ASN A 41 8.73 -12.49 0.90
N ARG A 42 7.47 -12.14 1.17
CA ARG A 42 6.37 -12.34 0.20
C ARG A 42 6.56 -11.52 -1.07
N LEU A 43 6.89 -10.24 -0.96
CA LEU A 43 7.07 -9.36 -2.11
C LEU A 43 8.28 -9.75 -2.98
N ASN A 44 9.34 -10.25 -2.36
CA ASN A 44 10.53 -10.76 -3.06
C ASN A 44 10.30 -12.13 -3.70
N THR A 45 9.22 -12.84 -3.34
CA THR A 45 8.87 -14.12 -3.94
C THR A 45 7.99 -13.86 -5.17
N THR A 46 8.39 -14.36 -6.34
CA THR A 46 7.53 -14.33 -7.53
C THR A 46 6.19 -14.97 -7.20
N SER A 47 5.11 -14.19 -7.31
CA SER A 47 3.77 -14.67 -7.01
C SER A 47 3.46 -15.87 -7.90
N LYS A 48 3.11 -17.01 -7.28
CA LYS A 48 2.69 -18.19 -8.04
C LYS A 48 1.33 -17.90 -8.64
N LEU A 49 1.32 -17.60 -9.93
CA LEU A 49 0.09 -17.49 -10.70
C LEU A 49 -0.54 -18.88 -10.82
N ILE A 50 -1.87 -18.93 -10.74
CA ILE A 50 -2.65 -20.14 -10.95
C ILE A 50 -3.67 -19.85 -12.03
N SER A 51 -3.88 -20.80 -12.95
CA SER A 51 -4.87 -20.64 -14.00
C SER A 51 -6.28 -20.63 -13.44
N HIS A 52 -7.14 -19.81 -14.04
CA HIS A 52 -8.55 -19.70 -13.65
C HIS A 52 -9.26 -21.07 -13.71
N ALA A 53 -9.03 -21.85 -14.77
CA ALA A 53 -9.58 -23.21 -14.91
C ALA A 53 -9.23 -24.13 -13.73
N LYS A 54 -8.00 -24.02 -13.18
CA LYS A 54 -7.57 -24.82 -12.03
C LYS A 54 -8.26 -24.40 -10.73
N ILE A 55 -8.60 -23.12 -10.60
CA ILE A 55 -9.40 -22.59 -9.47
C ILE A 55 -10.85 -23.05 -9.57
N VAL A 56 -11.49 -22.91 -10.73
CA VAL A 56 -12.89 -23.34 -10.94
C VAL A 56 -13.06 -24.82 -10.63
N LYS A 57 -12.14 -25.67 -11.11
CA LYS A 57 -12.14 -27.12 -10.82
C LYS A 57 -11.93 -27.44 -9.34
N LYS A 58 -11.12 -26.64 -8.62
CA LYS A 58 -10.81 -26.86 -7.21
C LYS A 58 -11.96 -26.46 -6.28
N TYR A 59 -12.69 -25.40 -6.63
CA TYR A 59 -13.72 -24.81 -5.79
C TYR A 59 -15.16 -25.11 -6.26
N GLY A 60 -15.33 -25.89 -7.34
CA GLY A 60 -16.63 -26.33 -7.81
C GLY A 60 -17.53 -25.19 -8.29
N LEU A 61 -16.94 -24.10 -8.79
CA LEU A 61 -17.66 -22.90 -9.27
C LEU A 61 -18.10 -23.05 -10.75
N GLY A 62 -18.43 -24.26 -11.18
CA GLY A 62 -18.81 -24.59 -12.56
C GLY A 62 -20.23 -25.11 -12.63
#